data_AF-A0A813N0Z3-F1
#
_entry.id   AF-A0A813N0Z3-F1
#
_cell.length_a   1.000
_cell.length_b   1.000
_cell.length_c   1.000
_cell.angle_alpha   90.00
_cell.angle_beta   90.00
_cell.angle_gamma   90.00
#
_symmetry.space_group_name_H-M   'P 1'
#
loop_
_entity.id
_entity.type
_entity.pdbx_description
1 polymer ?
#
loop_
_entity_poly.entity_id
_entity_poly.type
_entity_poly.pdbx_seq_one_letter_code
_entity_poly.pdbx_strand_id
1 'polypeptide(L)'
;MAINPHISGLAITGYVFCGILAAIHIYIFILEAILWKKRAAEVFRLPQSTVDAGASLAANQGFYNLLLAVGLIWGLAELNPDRMLFFSAAIFTAGIFGAITASPRILFVQVIPGLLAFIFIAFGFFPTNVWSYWKHPLYLLLILIGAGLVTAILSFIIENVFLKTISKTSPPQISPNDYL
;
A
#
# COMPACT_ATOMS: atom_id res chain seq x y z
N MET A 1 29.72 -7.54 -15.12
CA MET A 1 29.30 -6.83 -16.34
C MET A 1 28.47 -5.65 -15.90
N ALA A 2 29.03 -4.44 -15.98
CA ALA A 2 28.39 -3.23 -15.48
C ALA A 2 27.16 -2.92 -16.33
N ILE A 3 25.96 -3.13 -15.78
CA ILE A 3 24.75 -2.53 -16.32
C ILE A 3 24.90 -1.06 -16.02
N ASN A 4 25.18 -0.25 -17.04
CA ASN A 4 25.05 1.19 -16.97
C ASN A 4 23.60 1.45 -17.39
N PRO A 5 22.62 1.53 -16.46
CA PRO A 5 21.27 1.87 -16.86
C PRO A 5 21.32 3.33 -17.29
N HIS A 6 21.31 3.58 -18.61
CA HIS A 6 20.88 4.87 -19.09
C HIS A 6 19.49 5.08 -18.49
N ILE A 7 19.37 6.00 -17.52
CA ILE A 7 18.08 6.40 -16.96
C ILE A 7 17.29 6.95 -18.14
N SER A 8 16.41 6.11 -18.68
CA SER A 8 15.59 6.44 -19.84
C SER A 8 14.52 7.45 -19.42
N GLY A 9 13.95 8.19 -20.37
CA GLY A 9 12.79 9.04 -20.09
C GLY A 9 11.62 8.25 -19.46
N LEU A 10 11.51 6.96 -19.79
CA LEU A 10 10.57 6.03 -19.17
C LEU A 10 10.90 5.77 -17.70
N ALA A 11 12.17 5.58 -17.34
CA ALA A 11 12.59 5.40 -15.95
C ALA A 11 12.31 6.64 -15.09
N ILE A 12 12.59 7.84 -15.62
CA ILE A 12 12.26 9.10 -14.93
C ILE A 12 10.75 9.21 -14.70
N THR A 13 9.96 8.92 -15.73
CA THR A 13 8.49 8.90 -15.64
C THR A 13 8.03 7.89 -14.57
N GLY A 14 8.65 6.71 -14.51
CA GLY A 14 8.41 5.70 -13.49
C GLY A 14 8.67 6.22 -12.08
N TYR A 15 9.80 6.90 -11.84
CA TYR A 15 10.09 7.49 -10.53
C TYR A 15 9.06 8.53 -10.11
N VAL A 16 8.61 9.37 -11.05
CA VAL A 16 7.58 10.37 -10.79
C VAL A 16 6.27 9.68 -10.36
N PHE A 17 5.85 8.64 -11.08
CA PHE A 17 4.67 7.87 -10.70
C PHE A 17 4.82 7.15 -9.35
N CYS A 18 5.97 6.55 -9.07
CA CYS A 18 6.26 5.95 -7.75
C CYS A 18 6.20 6.99 -6.64
N GLY A 19 6.71 8.20 -6.86
CA GLY A 19 6.67 9.30 -5.89
C GLY A 19 5.25 9.79 -5.64
N ILE A 20 4.46 10.00 -6.71
CA ILE A 20 3.04 10.35 -6.61
C ILE A 20 2.28 9.26 -5.85
N LEU A 21 2.52 8.00 -6.18
CA LEU A 21 1.86 6.87 -5.56
C LEU A 21 2.19 6.78 -4.07
N ALA A 22 3.46 6.94 -3.69
CA ALA A 22 3.86 7.01 -2.29
C ALA A 22 3.16 8.17 -1.55
N ALA A 23 3.07 9.35 -2.16
CA ALA A 23 2.37 10.50 -1.59
C ALA A 23 0.86 10.23 -1.39
N ILE A 24 0.21 9.57 -2.35
CA ILE A 24 -1.18 9.15 -2.22
C ILE A 24 -1.37 8.22 -1.03
N HIS A 25 -0.50 7.21 -0.85
CA HIS A 25 -0.61 6.28 0.28
C HIS A 25 -0.32 6.92 1.63
N ILE A 26 0.60 7.90 1.70
CA ILE A 26 0.78 8.73 2.90
C ILE A 26 -0.49 9.52 3.20
N TYR A 27 -1.11 10.12 2.18
CA TYR A 27 -2.37 10.85 2.35
C TYR A 27 -3.50 9.93 2.84
N ILE A 28 -3.61 8.72 2.30
CA ILE A 28 -4.58 7.70 2.76
C ILE A 28 -4.29 7.32 4.21
N PHE A 29 -3.04 7.06 4.58
CA PHE A 29 -2.65 6.81 5.98
C PHE A 29 -3.10 7.94 6.91
N ILE A 30 -2.87 9.20 6.54
CA ILE A 30 -3.29 10.34 7.36
C ILE A 30 -4.81 10.36 7.52
N LEU A 31 -5.58 10.07 6.46
CA LEU A 31 -7.03 10.02 6.53
C LEU A 31 -7.56 8.87 7.39
N GLU A 32 -7.00 7.67 7.22
CA GLU A 32 -7.51 6.44 7.84
C GLU A 32 -7.01 6.21 9.27
N ALA A 33 -5.79 6.64 9.59
CA ALA A 33 -5.22 6.43 10.92
C ALA A 33 -5.26 7.67 11.82
N ILE A 34 -5.03 8.85 11.27
CA ILE A 34 -4.90 10.08 12.08
C ILE A 34 -6.23 10.84 12.12
N LEU A 35 -6.86 11.04 10.97
CA LEU A 35 -8.03 11.91 10.83
C LEU A 35 -9.37 11.17 10.82
N TRP A 36 -9.37 9.84 10.98
CA TRP A 36 -10.57 9.00 10.86
C TRP A 36 -11.75 9.52 11.66
N LYS A 37 -11.59 9.73 12.97
CA LYS A 37 -12.70 10.15 13.84
C LYS A 37 -13.29 11.50 13.45
N LYS A 38 -12.47 12.40 12.91
CA LYS A 38 -12.90 13.73 12.47
C LYS A 38 -13.58 13.69 11.10
N ARG A 39 -13.05 12.90 10.16
CA ARG A 39 -13.46 12.94 8.75
C ARG A 39 -14.46 11.85 8.36
N ALA A 40 -14.45 10.69 9.01
CA ALA A 40 -15.32 9.57 8.63
C ALA A 40 -16.80 9.90 8.85
N ALA A 41 -17.14 10.60 9.93
CA ALA A 41 -18.50 11.07 10.19
C ALA A 41 -19.01 11.99 9.06
N GLU A 42 -18.18 12.95 8.64
CA GLU A 42 -18.54 13.93 7.61
C GLU A 42 -18.63 13.30 6.21
N VAL A 43 -17.66 12.45 5.85
CA VAL A 43 -17.54 11.87 4.51
C VAL A 43 -18.56 10.76 4.28
N PHE A 44 -18.77 9.89 5.29
CA PHE A 44 -19.64 8.73 5.17
C PHE A 44 -21.01 8.95 5.81
N ARG A 45 -21.27 10.11 6.42
CA ARG A 45 -22.52 10.44 7.14
C ARG A 45 -22.88 9.37 8.17
N LEU A 46 -21.87 8.86 8.87
CA LEU A 46 -22.01 7.78 9.84
C LEU A 46 -22.34 8.32 11.25
N PRO A 47 -23.14 7.60 12.05
CA PRO A 47 -23.26 7.87 13.48
C PRO A 47 -21.91 7.79 14.17
N GLN A 48 -21.71 8.61 15.21
CA GLN A 48 -20.45 8.66 15.96
C GLN A 48 -20.08 7.28 16.55
N SER A 49 -21.06 6.51 17.01
CA SER A 49 -20.84 5.14 17.50
C SER A 49 -20.23 4.20 16.45
N THR A 50 -20.63 4.33 15.18
CA THR A 50 -20.08 3.55 14.06
C THR A 50 -18.65 4.00 13.73
N VAL A 51 -18.39 5.32 13.78
CA VAL A 51 -17.05 5.87 13.56
C VAL A 51 -16.08 5.40 14.63
N ASP A 52 -16.49 5.40 15.90
CA ASP A 52 -15.67 4.95 17.01
C ASP A 52 -15.40 3.44 16.95
N ALA A 53 -16.42 2.64 16.61
CA ALA A 53 -16.26 1.20 16.42
C ALA A 53 -15.29 0.86 15.27
N GLY A 54 -15.29 1.64 14.19
CA GLY A 54 -14.40 1.45 13.04
C GLY A 54 -12.97 1.98 13.22
N ALA A 55 -12.70 2.77 14.25
CA ALA A 55 -11.45 3.52 14.36
C ALA A 55 -10.19 2.65 14.45
N SER A 56 -10.24 1.54 15.21
CA SER A 56 -9.09 0.63 15.31
C SER A 56 -8.81 -0.07 13.99
N LEU A 57 -9.84 -0.43 13.23
CA LEU A 57 -9.69 -1.08 11.94
C LEU A 57 -9.12 -0.10 10.90
N ALA A 58 -9.66 1.12 10.86
CA ALA A 58 -9.18 2.17 9.98
C ALA A 58 -7.72 2.54 10.27
N ALA A 59 -7.34 2.63 11.56
CA ALA A 59 -5.95 2.87 11.93
C ALA A 59 -5.00 1.77 11.44
N ASN A 60 -5.44 0.51 11.49
CA ASN A 60 -4.67 -0.61 10.96
C ASN A 60 -4.52 -0.51 9.43
N GLN A 61 -5.62 -0.25 8.72
CA GLN A 61 -5.61 -0.04 7.26
C GLN A 61 -4.68 1.11 6.84
N GLY A 62 -4.74 2.21 7.57
CA GLY A 62 -3.84 3.34 7.35
C GLY A 62 -2.38 2.95 7.54
N PHE A 63 -2.04 2.19 8.59
CA PHE A 63 -0.64 1.81 8.84
C PHE A 63 -0.08 0.89 7.73
N TYR A 64 -0.89 0.00 7.15
CA TYR A 64 -0.47 -0.76 5.97
C TYR A 64 -0.18 0.14 4.77
N ASN A 65 -1.04 1.14 4.53
CA ASN A 65 -0.79 2.15 3.50
C ASN A 65 0.53 2.91 3.73
N LEU A 66 0.86 3.23 4.99
CA LEU A 66 2.15 3.84 5.33
C LEU A 66 3.34 2.94 4.99
N LEU A 67 3.27 1.64 5.31
CA LEU A 67 4.33 0.69 4.99
C LEU A 67 4.56 0.58 3.47
N LEU A 68 3.49 0.56 2.68
CA LEU A 68 3.57 0.56 1.21
C LEU A 68 4.26 1.82 0.68
N ALA A 69 3.93 2.99 1.25
CA ALA A 69 4.58 4.24 0.88
C ALA A 69 6.07 4.27 1.25
N VAL A 70 6.43 3.82 2.46
CA VAL A 70 7.83 3.72 2.91
C VAL A 70 8.63 2.79 2.00
N GLY A 71 8.03 1.66 1.59
CA GLY A 71 8.62 0.73 0.63
C GLY A 71 8.95 1.37 -0.72
N LEU A 72 8.03 2.15 -1.28
CA LEU A 72 8.27 2.90 -2.52
C LEU A 72 9.35 3.98 -2.34
N ILE A 73 9.31 4.73 -1.23
CA ILE A 73 10.32 5.76 -0.93
C ILE A 73 11.70 5.13 -0.79
N TRP A 74 11.79 3.97 -0.16
CA TRP A 74 13.05 3.23 -0.04
C TRP A 74 13.56 2.78 -1.41
N GLY A 75 12.69 2.23 -2.26
CA GLY A 75 13.03 1.91 -3.64
C GLY A 75 13.54 3.10 -4.43
N LEU A 76 12.90 4.27 -4.28
CA LEU A 76 13.30 5.53 -4.91
C LEU A 76 14.65 6.03 -4.40
N ALA A 77 14.88 5.99 -3.08
CA ALA A 77 16.11 6.50 -2.46
C ALA A 77 17.37 5.75 -2.95
N GLU A 78 17.24 4.47 -3.25
CA GLU A 78 18.34 3.63 -3.75
C GLU A 78 18.29 3.40 -5.26
N LEU A 79 17.31 3.99 -5.95
CA LEU A 79 17.03 3.74 -7.36
C LEU A 79 16.92 2.24 -7.68
N ASN A 80 16.31 1.46 -6.78
CA ASN A 80 16.17 0.01 -6.91
C ASN A 80 14.85 -0.33 -7.63
N PRO A 81 14.88 -0.79 -8.90
CA PRO A 81 13.67 -1.08 -9.65
C PRO A 81 12.88 -2.25 -9.08
N ASP A 82 13.53 -3.29 -8.55
CA ASP A 82 12.85 -4.47 -8.01
C ASP A 82 11.98 -4.11 -6.80
N ARG A 83 12.48 -3.24 -5.91
CA ARG A 83 11.71 -2.69 -4.78
C ARG A 83 10.51 -1.88 -5.28
N MET A 84 10.73 -0.96 -6.22
CA MET A 84 9.66 -0.12 -6.77
C MET A 84 8.57 -0.98 -7.42
N LEU A 85 8.98 -1.96 -8.23
CA LEU A 85 8.08 -2.92 -8.89
C LEU A 85 7.27 -3.71 -7.88
N PHE A 86 7.90 -4.22 -6.82
CA PHE A 86 7.22 -4.98 -5.78
C PHE A 86 6.14 -4.16 -5.08
N PHE A 87 6.46 -2.95 -4.62
CA PHE A 87 5.47 -2.14 -3.89
C PHE A 87 4.39 -1.58 -4.82
N SER A 88 4.71 -1.17 -6.06
CA SER A 88 3.68 -0.74 -7.02
C SER A 88 2.75 -1.89 -7.41
N ALA A 89 3.28 -3.11 -7.51
CA ALA A 89 2.49 -4.32 -7.74
C ALA A 89 1.58 -4.68 -6.55
N ALA A 90 2.09 -4.59 -5.31
CA ALA A 90 1.29 -4.77 -4.10
C ALA A 90 0.11 -3.81 -4.09
N ILE A 91 0.37 -2.52 -4.33
CA ILE A 91 -0.66 -1.47 -4.38
C ILE A 91 -1.67 -1.74 -5.49
N PHE A 92 -1.21 -2.08 -6.69
CA PHE A 92 -2.09 -2.39 -7.82
C PHE A 92 -3.03 -3.56 -7.51
N THR A 93 -2.49 -4.67 -7.00
CA THR A 93 -3.27 -5.89 -6.72
C THR A 93 -4.20 -5.72 -5.52
N ALA A 94 -3.73 -5.13 -4.41
CA ALA A 94 -4.56 -4.79 -3.26
C ALA A 94 -5.64 -3.77 -3.62
N GLY A 95 -5.31 -2.79 -4.47
CA GLY A 95 -6.26 -1.82 -4.99
C GLY A 95 -7.38 -2.45 -5.81
N ILE A 96 -7.11 -3.50 -6.61
CA ILE A 96 -8.16 -4.24 -7.33
C ILE A 96 -9.10 -4.88 -6.33
N PHE A 97 -8.56 -5.58 -5.33
CA PHE A 97 -9.38 -6.20 -4.28
C PHE A 97 -10.21 -5.16 -3.53
N GLY A 98 -9.62 -4.02 -3.15
CA GLY A 98 -10.31 -2.92 -2.49
C GLY A 98 -11.37 -2.26 -3.37
N ALA A 99 -11.12 -2.12 -4.68
CA ALA A 99 -12.10 -1.58 -5.62
C ALA A 99 -13.35 -2.45 -5.74
N ILE A 100 -13.18 -3.78 -5.66
CA ILE A 100 -14.27 -4.76 -5.71
C ILE A 100 -15.02 -4.80 -4.37
N THR A 101 -14.31 -4.74 -3.24
CA THR A 101 -14.87 -5.03 -1.91
C THR A 101 -15.27 -3.81 -1.08
N ALA A 102 -14.65 -2.65 -1.31
CA ALA A 102 -14.84 -1.45 -0.47
C ALA A 102 -15.41 -0.26 -1.26
N SER A 103 -14.77 0.15 -2.36
CA SER A 103 -15.24 1.29 -3.14
C SER A 103 -14.66 1.34 -4.56
N PRO A 104 -15.48 1.51 -5.61
CA PRO A 104 -15.00 1.69 -6.98
C PRO A 104 -14.03 2.87 -7.16
N ARG A 105 -14.08 3.86 -6.26
CA ARG A 105 -13.16 5.00 -6.28
C ARG A 105 -11.69 4.57 -6.16
N ILE A 106 -11.43 3.45 -5.48
CA ILE A 106 -10.08 2.88 -5.29
C ILE A 106 -9.41 2.57 -6.63
N LEU A 107 -10.19 2.27 -7.68
CA LEU A 107 -9.67 2.10 -9.03
C LEU A 107 -8.86 3.32 -9.50
N PHE A 108 -9.36 4.53 -9.23
CA PHE A 108 -8.76 5.77 -9.70
C PHE A 108 -7.62 6.26 -8.81
N VAL A 109 -7.70 6.02 -7.49
CA VAL A 109 -6.70 6.52 -6.54
C VAL A 109 -5.56 5.53 -6.26
N GLN A 110 -5.76 4.23 -6.46
CA GLN A 110 -4.75 3.20 -6.19
C GLN A 110 -4.41 2.36 -7.43
N VAL A 111 -5.42 1.77 -8.10
CA VAL A 111 -5.16 0.80 -9.18
C VAL A 111 -4.49 1.45 -10.38
N ILE A 112 -5.05 2.55 -10.90
CA ILE A 112 -4.48 3.24 -12.06
C ILE A 112 -3.07 3.78 -11.76
N PRO A 113 -2.83 4.55 -10.68
CA PRO A 113 -1.49 5.01 -10.34
C PRO A 113 -0.49 3.86 -10.09
N GLY A 114 -0.92 2.79 -9.42
CA GLY A 114 -0.12 1.59 -9.16
C GLY A 114 0.31 0.89 -10.44
N LEU A 115 -0.61 0.70 -11.37
CA LEU A 115 -0.33 0.11 -12.68
C LEU A 115 0.63 0.97 -13.50
N LEU A 116 0.41 2.29 -13.52
CA LEU A 116 1.28 3.22 -14.25
C LEU A 116 2.71 3.17 -13.69
N ALA A 117 2.88 3.28 -12.37
CA ALA A 117 4.18 3.17 -11.71
C ALA A 117 4.88 1.85 -12.08
N PHE A 118 4.16 0.72 -12.00
CA PHE A 118 4.70 -0.59 -12.34
C PHE A 118 5.17 -0.68 -13.79
N ILE A 119 4.33 -0.27 -14.75
CA ILE A 119 4.63 -0.32 -16.18
C ILE A 119 5.86 0.55 -16.48
N PHE A 120 5.88 1.81 -16.04
CA PHE A 120 6.98 2.71 -16.38
C PHE A 120 8.32 2.29 -15.76
N ILE A 121 8.33 1.73 -14.54
CA ILE A 121 9.56 1.16 -13.97
C ILE A 121 10.00 -0.09 -14.73
N ALA A 122 9.07 -1.02 -15.02
CA ALA A 122 9.41 -2.25 -15.74
C ALA A 122 10.03 -1.95 -17.10
N PHE A 123 9.38 -1.11 -17.92
CA PHE A 123 9.87 -0.78 -19.26
C PHE A 123 11.00 0.26 -19.26
N GLY A 124 11.18 1.00 -18.16
CA GLY A 124 12.25 1.99 -18.02
C GLY A 124 13.63 1.40 -17.69
N PHE A 125 13.66 0.26 -17.00
CA PHE A 125 14.90 -0.37 -16.51
C PHE A 125 15.28 -1.68 -17.18
N PHE A 126 14.32 -2.46 -17.70
CA PHE A 126 14.66 -3.69 -18.42
C PHE A 126 15.06 -3.35 -19.87
N PRO A 127 16.28 -3.71 -20.31
CA PRO A 127 16.76 -3.38 -21.65
C PRO A 127 15.91 -4.07 -22.73
N THR A 128 15.71 -3.38 -23.85
CA THR A 128 14.89 -3.82 -25.01
C THR A 128 15.40 -5.06 -25.75
N ASN A 129 16.38 -5.80 -25.20
CA ASN A 129 16.83 -7.02 -25.82
C ASN A 129 15.74 -8.10 -25.67
N VAL A 130 15.29 -8.62 -26.81
CA VAL A 130 14.14 -9.55 -26.94
C VAL A 130 14.36 -10.85 -26.15
N TRP A 131 15.63 -11.22 -25.93
CA TRP A 131 16.04 -12.43 -25.20
C TRP A 131 15.86 -12.30 -23.67
N SER A 132 15.92 -11.10 -23.10
CA SER A 132 15.70 -10.84 -21.67
C SER A 132 14.20 -10.95 -21.31
N TYR A 133 13.31 -10.55 -22.23
CA TYR A 133 11.86 -10.59 -22.06
C TYR A 133 11.25 -11.97 -21.89
N TRP A 134 11.97 -13.08 -22.08
CA TRP A 134 11.40 -14.41 -21.81
C TRP A 134 11.50 -14.81 -20.33
N LYS A 135 12.39 -14.17 -19.55
CA LYS A 135 12.52 -14.37 -18.10
C LYS A 135 11.71 -13.34 -17.29
N HIS A 136 11.52 -12.14 -17.83
CA HIS A 136 10.80 -11.04 -17.19
C HIS A 136 9.31 -11.21 -16.95
N PRO A 137 8.47 -11.78 -17.85
CA PRO A 137 7.03 -11.88 -17.62
C PRO A 137 6.73 -12.84 -16.48
N LEU A 138 7.48 -13.94 -16.36
CA LEU A 138 7.40 -14.83 -15.19
C LEU A 138 7.90 -14.11 -13.93
N TYR A 139 9.00 -13.37 -14.00
CA TYR A 139 9.51 -12.60 -12.85
C TYR A 139 8.53 -11.50 -12.39
N LEU A 140 7.96 -10.73 -13.32
CA LEU A 140 6.95 -9.70 -13.06
C LEU A 140 5.64 -10.30 -12.55
N LEU A 141 5.23 -11.45 -13.08
CA LEU A 141 4.09 -12.20 -12.58
C LEU A 141 4.34 -12.71 -11.16
N LEU A 142 5.54 -13.24 -10.88
CA LEU A 142 5.94 -13.67 -9.54
C LEU A 142 6.01 -12.49 -8.57
N ILE A 143 6.45 -11.31 -9.01
CA ILE A 143 6.38 -10.08 -8.23
C ILE A 143 4.93 -9.71 -7.95
N LEU A 144 4.05 -9.72 -8.95
CA LEU A 144 2.62 -9.41 -8.78
C LEU A 144 1.94 -10.36 -7.78
N ILE A 145 2.18 -11.66 -7.91
CA ILE A 145 1.63 -12.69 -7.01
C ILE A 145 2.25 -12.58 -5.61
N GLY A 146 3.58 -12.49 -5.55
CA GLY A 146 4.33 -12.42 -4.29
C GLY A 146 3.99 -11.17 -3.48
N ALA A 147 3.87 -10.03 -4.15
CA ALA A 147 3.51 -8.76 -3.52
C ALA A 147 2.09 -8.79 -2.93
N GLY A 148 1.12 -9.32 -3.68
CA GLY A 148 -0.24 -9.51 -3.18
C GLY A 148 -0.30 -10.47 -1.98
N LEU A 149 0.38 -11.61 -2.08
CA LEU A 149 0.42 -12.63 -1.02
C LEU A 149 1.11 -12.11 0.25
N VAL A 150 2.27 -11.46 0.13
CA VAL A 150 3.01 -10.90 1.27
C VAL A 150 2.19 -9.84 1.98
N THR A 151 1.51 -8.96 1.23
CA THR A 151 0.66 -7.91 1.81
C THR A 151 -0.52 -8.52 2.60
N ALA A 152 -1.13 -9.57 2.06
CA ALA A 152 -2.20 -10.30 2.74
C ALA A 152 -1.71 -11.02 4.01
N ILE A 153 -0.56 -11.70 3.93
CA ILE A 153 0.03 -12.43 5.06
C ILE A 153 0.49 -11.48 6.18
N LEU A 154 1.19 -10.39 5.85
CA LEU A 154 1.60 -9.39 6.83
C LEU A 154 0.39 -8.82 7.56
N SER A 155 -0.66 -8.48 6.80
CA SER A 155 -1.91 -8.00 7.37
C SER A 155 -2.53 -9.01 8.33
N PHE A 156 -2.57 -10.28 7.94
CA PHE A 156 -3.12 -11.37 8.74
C PHE A 156 -2.32 -11.62 10.04
N ILE A 157 -0.98 -11.67 9.96
CA ILE A 157 -0.11 -11.94 11.11
C ILE A 157 -0.19 -10.80 12.13
N ILE A 158 -0.09 -9.54 11.69
CA ILE A 158 -0.12 -8.38 12.58
C ILE A 158 -1.46 -8.33 13.32
N GLU A 159 -2.58 -8.52 12.61
CA GLU A 159 -3.91 -8.49 13.23
C GLU A 159 -4.12 -9.63 14.23
N ASN A 160 -3.79 -10.86 13.85
CA ASN A 160 -4.16 -12.04 14.64
C ASN A 160 -3.15 -12.41 15.71
N VAL A 161 -1.86 -12.10 15.51
CA VAL A 161 -0.80 -12.48 16.45
C VAL A 161 -0.41 -11.30 17.32
N PHE A 162 -0.20 -10.11 16.75
CA PHE A 162 0.34 -8.98 17.52
C PHE A 162 -0.77 -8.20 18.22
N LEU A 163 -1.75 -7.69 17.46
CA LEU A 163 -2.77 -6.78 17.99
C LEU A 163 -3.77 -7.49 18.92
N LYS A 164 -4.24 -8.69 18.57
CA LYS A 164 -5.10 -9.49 19.47
C LYS A 164 -4.40 -9.92 20.77
N THR A 165 -3.08 -10.08 20.76
CA THR A 165 -2.33 -10.42 21.97
C THR A 165 -2.17 -9.20 22.87
N ILE A 166 -1.91 -8.02 22.29
CA ILE A 166 -1.88 -6.74 23.02
C ILE A 166 -3.27 -6.43 23.61
N SER A 167 -4.35 -6.59 22.85
CA SER A 167 -5.70 -6.28 23.36
C SER A 167 -6.12 -7.18 24.53
N LYS A 168 -5.69 -8.46 24.53
CA LYS A 168 -5.93 -9.40 25.64
C LYS A 168 -5.13 -9.09 26.91
N THR A 169 -4.01 -8.38 26.77
CA THR A 169 -3.11 -8.06 27.89
C THR A 169 -3.31 -6.64 28.41
N SER A 170 -4.05 -5.80 27.70
CA SER A 170 -4.50 -4.49 28.19
C SER A 170 -5.41 -4.65 29.42
N PRO A 171 -5.16 -3.92 30.52
CA PRO A 171 -6.04 -3.95 31.67
C PRO A 171 -7.46 -3.50 31.29
N PRO A 172 -8.51 -4.03 31.95
CA PRO A 172 -9.88 -3.65 31.66
C PRO A 172 -10.04 -2.14 31.80
N GLN A 173 -10.72 -1.52 30.83
CA GLN A 173 -11.08 -0.12 30.91
C GLN A 173 -12.03 0.04 32.09
N ILE A 174 -11.56 0.71 33.15
CA ILE A 174 -12.38 1.02 34.31
C ILE A 174 -13.45 1.99 33.86
N SER A 175 -14.71 1.58 33.98
CA SER A 175 -15.85 2.40 33.63
C SER A 175 -15.90 3.59 34.61
N PRO A 176 -16.27 4.81 34.17
CA PRO A 176 -16.47 5.93 35.08
C PRO A 176 -17.46 5.65 36.22
N ASN A 177 -18.32 4.63 36.05
CA ASN A 177 -19.28 4.18 37.07
C ASN A 177 -18.68 3.20 38.09
N ASP A 178 -17.45 2.72 37.92
CA ASP A 178 -16.81 1.77 38.85
C ASP A 178 -16.23 2.47 40.10
N TYR A 179 -16.31 3.81 40.14
CA TYR A 179 -15.88 4.66 41.26
C TYR A 179 -17.04 5.34 42.01
N LEU A 180 -18.28 4.99 41.69
CA LEU A 180 -19.50 5.48 42.35
C LEU A 180 -20.16 4.34 43.15
#